data_AF-X0U212-F1
#
_entry.id   AF-X0U212-F1
#
_cell.length_a   1.000
_cell.length_b   1.000
_cell.length_c   1.000
_cell.angle_alpha   90.00
_cell.angle_beta   90.00
_cell.angle_gamma   90.00
#
_symmetry.space_group_name_H-M   'P 1'
#
loop_
_entity.id
_entity.type
_entity.pdbx_description
1 polymer ?
#
loop_
_entity_poly.entity_id
_entity_poly.type
_entity_poly.pdbx_seq_one_letter_code
_entity_poly.pdbx_strand_id
1 'polypeptide(L)'
;GAPSVNSLLIAVPYFKKAASMEPNLLEGFYWISETYRVLGEKSTWQFTNLAIENYKKVIDIEETANPISFDHPSPYWRSYVQLAKIYRTLGLKDKEEKLWLQLEKVKSLPYKQVLERKGHFSFGYPSRIEVNFEDGDKIENWIYQEKDITFIVINGEVEGEKEKEPERSKIEIKAEESIPEEKPQP
;
A
#
# COMPACT_ATOMS: atom_id res chain seq x y z
N GLY A 1 16.31 26.04 -6.55
CA GLY A 1 15.25 26.89 -7.11
C GLY A 1 14.33 26.07 -8.00
N ALA A 2 13.05 26.43 -8.15
CA ALA A 2 12.16 25.73 -9.06
C ALA A 2 12.58 25.95 -10.54
N PRO A 3 12.47 24.94 -11.41
CA PRO A 3 12.85 25.06 -12.82
C PRO A 3 12.01 26.12 -13.55
N SER A 4 12.62 26.77 -14.55
CA SER A 4 11.92 27.74 -15.42
C SER A 4 11.00 27.03 -16.41
N VAL A 5 9.98 27.75 -16.89
CA VAL A 5 9.05 27.23 -17.93
C VAL A 5 9.83 26.77 -19.17
N ASN A 6 10.81 27.55 -19.64
CA ASN A 6 11.63 27.17 -20.80
C ASN A 6 12.41 25.87 -20.56
N SER A 7 12.99 25.69 -19.37
CA SER A 7 13.73 24.46 -19.05
C SER A 7 12.81 23.23 -19.06
N LEU A 8 11.58 23.39 -18.54
CA LEU A 8 10.59 22.32 -18.53
C LEU A 8 10.10 21.98 -19.95
N LEU A 9 9.83 22.98 -20.79
CA LEU A 9 9.44 22.76 -22.18
C LEU A 9 10.52 22.03 -22.99
N ILE A 10 11.80 22.34 -22.74
CA ILE A 10 12.94 21.64 -23.34
C ILE A 10 13.03 20.18 -22.86
N ALA A 11 12.62 19.88 -21.62
CA ALA A 11 12.67 18.52 -21.07
C ALA A 11 11.58 17.60 -21.64
N VAL A 12 10.40 18.13 -21.98
CA VAL A 12 9.24 17.34 -22.43
C VAL A 12 9.55 16.36 -23.58
N PRO A 13 10.23 16.76 -24.68
CA PRO A 13 10.57 15.85 -25.77
C PRO A 13 11.42 14.63 -25.34
N TYR A 14 12.30 14.79 -24.36
CA TYR A 14 13.16 13.69 -23.89
C TYR A 14 12.34 12.61 -23.17
N PHE A 15 11.43 13.01 -22.27
CA PHE A 15 10.55 12.04 -21.62
C PHE A 15 9.55 11.41 -22.59
N LYS A 16 9.03 12.18 -23.57
CA LYS A 16 8.20 11.62 -24.64
C LYS A 16 8.96 10.56 -25.44
N LYS A 17 10.22 10.82 -25.77
CA LYS A 17 11.07 9.85 -26.48
C LYS A 17 11.30 8.60 -25.64
N ALA A 18 11.62 8.73 -24.35
CA ALA A 18 11.77 7.59 -23.45
C ALA A 18 10.49 6.74 -23.41
N ALA A 19 9.34 7.38 -23.20
CA ALA A 19 8.03 6.73 -23.21
C ALA A 19 7.64 6.08 -24.55
N SER A 20 8.19 6.57 -25.68
CA SER A 20 8.00 5.93 -26.99
C SER A 20 8.91 4.73 -27.24
N MET A 21 10.09 4.71 -26.62
CA MET A 21 11.04 3.60 -26.73
C MET A 21 10.64 2.44 -25.85
N GLU A 22 10.10 2.73 -24.66
CA GLU A 22 9.63 1.73 -23.71
C GLU A 22 8.21 2.12 -23.21
N PRO A 23 7.15 1.61 -23.86
CA PRO A 23 5.77 2.01 -23.59
C PRO A 23 5.23 1.66 -22.20
N ASN A 24 5.95 0.83 -21.44
CA ASN A 24 5.61 0.41 -20.08
C ASN A 24 6.60 0.97 -19.03
N LEU A 25 7.47 1.90 -19.41
CA LEU A 25 8.42 2.53 -18.49
C LEU A 25 7.71 3.50 -17.55
N LEU A 26 7.39 3.04 -16.33
CA LEU A 26 6.68 3.82 -15.31
C LEU A 26 7.35 5.16 -15.02
N GLU A 27 8.68 5.16 -14.90
CA GLU A 27 9.49 6.36 -14.64
C GLU A 27 9.32 7.39 -15.75
N GLY A 28 9.28 6.95 -17.02
CA GLY A 28 9.10 7.82 -18.17
C GLY A 28 7.78 8.57 -18.10
N PHE A 29 6.68 7.86 -17.82
CA PHE A 29 5.36 8.46 -17.66
C PHE A 29 5.22 9.27 -16.37
N TYR A 30 5.88 8.87 -15.29
CA TYR A 30 5.86 9.64 -14.05
C TYR A 30 6.59 10.98 -14.19
N TRP A 31 7.80 10.98 -14.75
CA TRP A 31 8.59 12.22 -14.88
C TRP A 31 8.02 13.20 -15.90
N ILE A 32 7.39 12.72 -16.99
CA ILE A 32 6.63 13.61 -17.88
C ILE A 32 5.40 14.20 -17.16
N SER A 33 4.73 13.43 -16.30
CA SER A 33 3.61 13.91 -15.49
C SER A 33 4.03 15.02 -14.54
N GLU A 34 5.13 14.85 -13.81
CA GLU A 34 5.68 15.90 -12.93
C GLU A 34 6.07 17.16 -13.72
N THR A 35 6.70 16.98 -14.88
CA THR A 35 7.06 18.10 -15.76
C THR A 35 5.82 18.89 -16.19
N TYR A 36 4.77 18.19 -16.61
CA TYR A 36 3.50 18.80 -16.96
C TYR A 36 2.76 19.41 -15.77
N ARG A 37 2.81 18.80 -14.59
CA ARG A 37 2.21 19.37 -13.38
C ARG A 37 2.83 20.74 -13.05
N VAL A 38 4.16 20.82 -13.04
CA VAL A 38 4.88 22.08 -12.77
C VAL A 38 4.63 23.11 -13.88
N LEU A 39 4.54 22.67 -15.15
CA LEU A 39 4.14 23.56 -16.25
C LEU A 39 2.71 24.07 -16.08
N GLY A 40 1.78 23.23 -15.63
CA GLY A 40 0.39 23.59 -15.37
C GLY A 40 0.24 24.65 -14.30
N GLU A 41 1.00 24.51 -13.21
CA GLU A 41 1.06 25.49 -12.12
C GLU A 41 1.66 26.84 -12.58
N LYS A 42 2.56 26.83 -13.57
CA LYS A 42 3.31 28.03 -14.00
C LYS A 42 2.77 28.72 -15.24
N SER A 43 1.94 28.06 -16.05
CA SER A 43 1.61 28.56 -17.39
C SER A 43 0.15 28.36 -17.79
N THR A 44 -0.28 27.14 -18.08
CA THR A 44 -1.62 26.86 -18.62
C THR A 44 -2.19 25.55 -18.10
N TRP A 45 -3.50 25.56 -17.87
CA TRP A 45 -4.28 24.41 -17.44
C TRP A 45 -4.16 23.20 -18.37
N GLN A 46 -3.85 23.41 -19.66
CA GLN A 46 -3.65 22.32 -20.61
C GLN A 46 -2.57 21.33 -20.14
N PHE A 47 -1.50 21.83 -19.50
CA PHE A 47 -0.48 20.96 -18.94
C PHE A 47 -0.96 20.19 -17.72
N THR A 48 -1.86 20.74 -16.91
CA THR A 48 -2.46 19.98 -15.80
C THR A 48 -3.28 18.77 -16.31
N ASN A 49 -4.02 18.94 -17.40
CA ASN A 49 -4.74 17.82 -18.03
C ASN A 49 -3.76 16.74 -18.54
N LEU A 50 -2.68 17.15 -19.21
CA LEU A 50 -1.64 16.22 -19.65
C LEU A 50 -0.97 15.49 -18.49
N ALA A 51 -0.75 16.17 -17.36
CA ALA A 51 -0.24 15.53 -16.15
C ALA A 51 -1.20 14.46 -15.62
N ILE A 52 -2.50 14.77 -15.55
CA ILE A 52 -3.54 13.81 -15.12
C ILE A 52 -3.54 12.56 -16.01
N GLU A 53 -3.50 12.73 -17.33
CA GLU A 53 -3.49 11.61 -18.29
C GLU A 53 -2.27 10.70 -18.09
N ASN A 54 -1.08 11.29 -17.90
CA ASN A 54 0.14 10.51 -17.75
C ASN A 54 0.22 9.82 -16.38
N TYR A 55 -0.24 10.43 -15.28
CA TYR A 55 -0.31 9.74 -13.99
C TYR A 55 -1.28 8.57 -14.01
N LYS A 56 -2.43 8.71 -14.68
CA LYS A 56 -3.37 7.59 -14.87
C LYS A 56 -2.70 6.45 -15.64
N LYS A 57 -1.93 6.78 -16.68
CA LYS A 57 -1.20 5.77 -17.44
C LYS A 57 -0.15 5.02 -16.59
N VAL A 58 0.55 5.70 -15.67
CA VAL A 58 1.44 5.02 -14.71
C VAL A 58 0.68 4.01 -13.86
N ILE A 59 -0.50 4.41 -13.35
CA ILE A 59 -1.39 3.53 -12.57
C ILE A 59 -1.83 2.34 -13.43
N ASP A 60 -2.35 2.59 -14.63
CA ASP A 60 -2.88 1.55 -15.50
C ASP A 60 -1.81 0.52 -15.91
N ILE A 61 -0.57 0.96 -16.19
CA ILE A 61 0.55 0.08 -16.51
C ILE A 61 0.86 -0.83 -15.33
N GLU A 62 1.03 -0.27 -14.13
CA GLU A 62 1.40 -1.04 -12.95
C GLU A 62 0.29 -2.01 -12.54
N GLU A 63 -0.97 -1.56 -12.48
CA GLU A 63 -2.09 -2.43 -12.10
C GLU A 63 -2.32 -3.57 -13.09
N THR A 64 -1.94 -3.38 -14.36
CA THR A 64 -2.00 -4.44 -15.39
C THR A 64 -0.84 -5.41 -15.29
N ALA A 65 0.38 -4.92 -15.05
CA ALA A 65 1.61 -5.71 -15.12
C ALA A 65 1.98 -6.37 -13.78
N ASN A 66 1.68 -5.72 -12.65
CA ASN A 66 2.13 -6.14 -11.34
C ASN A 66 1.09 -5.82 -10.24
N PRO A 67 0.09 -6.70 -10.05
CA PRO A 67 -0.94 -6.48 -9.03
C PRO A 67 -0.43 -6.55 -7.58
N ILE A 68 0.86 -6.84 -7.35
CA ILE A 68 1.46 -7.11 -6.03
C ILE A 68 2.63 -6.15 -5.71
N SER A 69 2.81 -5.06 -6.46
CA SER A 69 3.93 -4.13 -6.21
C SER A 69 3.58 -3.02 -5.23
N PHE A 70 4.15 -3.09 -4.02
CA PHE A 70 4.33 -1.95 -3.12
C PHE A 70 5.78 -1.86 -2.65
N ASP A 71 6.70 -1.61 -3.59
CA ASP A 71 8.01 -1.08 -3.22
C ASP A 71 7.91 0.45 -3.08
N HIS A 72 8.27 0.97 -1.90
CA HIS A 72 8.07 2.38 -1.57
C HIS A 72 9.31 3.26 -1.86
N PRO A 73 9.13 4.49 -2.38
CA PRO A 73 7.97 5.01 -3.09
C PRO A 73 8.13 4.88 -4.62
N SER A 74 7.58 3.81 -5.18
CA SER A 74 7.50 3.58 -6.63
C SER A 74 6.76 4.72 -7.36
N PRO A 75 7.03 4.92 -8.67
CA PRO A 75 6.28 5.85 -9.52
C PRO A 75 4.76 5.66 -9.42
N TYR A 76 4.31 4.41 -9.21
CA TYR A 76 2.92 4.04 -8.99
C TYR A 76 2.29 4.73 -7.78
N TRP A 77 2.86 4.55 -6.59
CA TRP A 77 2.36 5.20 -5.36
C TRP A 77 2.39 6.73 -5.48
N ARG A 78 3.48 7.28 -6.05
CA ARG A 78 3.61 8.73 -6.23
C ARG A 78 2.55 9.28 -7.18
N SER A 79 2.16 8.52 -8.20
CA SER A 79 1.11 8.94 -9.16
C SER A 79 -0.26 9.05 -8.49
N TYR A 80 -0.62 8.11 -7.61
CA TYR A 80 -1.82 8.20 -6.77
C TYR A 80 -1.84 9.49 -5.94
N VAL A 81 -0.75 9.75 -5.21
CA VAL A 81 -0.64 10.94 -4.35
C VAL A 81 -0.78 12.23 -5.15
N GLN A 82 -0.16 12.32 -6.33
CA GLN A 82 -0.19 13.53 -7.15
C GLN A 82 -1.55 13.74 -7.82
N LEU A 83 -2.19 12.69 -8.33
CA LEU A 83 -3.56 12.79 -8.85
C LEU A 83 -4.55 13.22 -7.77
N ALA A 84 -4.45 12.65 -6.57
CA ALA A 84 -5.29 13.06 -5.45
C ALA A 84 -5.10 14.54 -5.12
N LYS A 85 -3.86 15.03 -5.08
CA LYS A 85 -3.57 16.46 -4.87
C LYS A 85 -4.18 17.35 -5.96
N ILE A 86 -4.07 16.95 -7.24
CA ILE A 86 -4.66 17.69 -8.36
C ILE A 86 -6.18 17.72 -8.23
N TYR A 87 -6.83 16.57 -8.00
CA TYR A 87 -8.28 16.50 -7.83
C TYR A 87 -8.77 17.34 -6.64
N ARG A 88 -8.07 17.28 -5.51
CA ARG A 88 -8.37 18.09 -4.33
C ARG A 88 -8.28 19.58 -4.62
N THR A 89 -7.20 20.01 -5.28
CA THR A 89 -6.98 21.43 -5.66
C THR A 89 -8.08 21.94 -6.59
N LEU A 90 -8.65 21.04 -7.40
CA LEU A 90 -9.76 21.33 -8.31
C LEU A 90 -11.15 21.21 -7.69
N GLY A 91 -11.25 20.78 -6.42
CA GLY A 91 -12.54 20.47 -5.80
C GLY A 91 -13.26 19.24 -6.38
N LEU A 92 -12.54 18.37 -7.11
CA LEU A 92 -13.07 17.16 -7.74
C LEU A 92 -13.11 15.99 -6.76
N LYS A 93 -13.87 16.15 -5.66
CA LYS A 93 -13.93 15.19 -4.55
C LYS A 93 -14.30 13.77 -5.00
N ASP A 94 -15.31 13.62 -5.85
CA ASP A 94 -15.73 12.30 -6.36
C ASP A 94 -14.61 11.56 -7.11
N LYS A 95 -13.74 12.30 -7.81
CA LYS A 95 -12.60 11.71 -8.52
C LYS A 95 -11.48 11.32 -7.56
N GLU A 96 -11.24 12.13 -6.54
CA GLU A 96 -10.30 11.81 -5.46
C GLU A 96 -10.76 10.55 -4.70
N GLU A 97 -12.03 10.47 -4.33
CA GLU A 97 -12.60 9.30 -3.63
C GLU A 97 -12.51 8.04 -4.49
N LYS A 98 -12.94 8.10 -5.75
CA LYS A 98 -12.82 6.96 -6.69
C LYS A 98 -11.38 6.50 -6.87
N LEU A 99 -10.43 7.43 -6.87
CA LEU A 99 -9.01 7.11 -6.97
C LEU A 99 -8.56 6.31 -5.73
N TRP A 100 -8.91 6.74 -4.52
CA TRP A 100 -8.54 6.01 -3.31
C TRP A 100 -9.22 4.63 -3.20
N LEU A 101 -10.49 4.53 -3.60
CA LEU A 101 -11.20 3.25 -3.66
C LEU A 101 -10.57 2.28 -4.67
N GLN A 102 -10.09 2.77 -5.82
CA GLN A 102 -9.35 1.95 -6.78
C GLN A 102 -8.10 1.37 -6.14
N LEU A 103 -7.29 2.22 -5.50
CA LEU A 103 -6.06 1.78 -4.82
C LEU A 103 -6.37 0.72 -3.76
N GLU A 104 -7.36 0.97 -2.90
CA GLU A 104 -7.76 0.03 -1.85
C GLU A 104 -8.17 -1.32 -2.42
N LYS A 105 -8.96 -1.32 -3.51
CA LYS A 105 -9.39 -2.53 -4.21
C LYS A 105 -8.20 -3.32 -4.76
N VAL A 106 -7.28 -2.66 -5.46
CA VAL A 106 -6.13 -3.33 -6.07
C VAL A 106 -5.16 -3.84 -5.02
N LYS A 107 -4.89 -3.06 -3.97
CA LYS A 107 -4.09 -3.48 -2.80
C LYS A 107 -4.62 -4.74 -2.15
N SER A 108 -5.94 -4.81 -2.00
CA SER A 108 -6.61 -5.91 -1.31
C SER A 108 -6.70 -7.18 -2.15
N LEU A 109 -6.58 -7.08 -3.48
CA LEU A 109 -6.90 -8.16 -4.40
C LEU A 109 -6.06 -9.43 -4.18
N PRO A 110 -4.71 -9.37 -4.01
CA PRO A 110 -3.90 -10.57 -3.82
C PRO A 110 -4.30 -11.35 -2.56
N TYR A 111 -4.49 -10.65 -1.44
CA TYR A 111 -4.90 -11.24 -0.16
C TYR A 111 -6.29 -11.86 -0.25
N LYS A 112 -7.23 -11.13 -0.84
CA LYS A 112 -8.59 -11.60 -1.07
C LYS A 112 -8.60 -12.88 -1.89
N GLN A 113 -7.85 -12.95 -2.99
CA GLN A 113 -7.79 -14.14 -3.84
C GLN A 113 -7.23 -15.36 -3.12
N VAL A 114 -6.17 -15.19 -2.32
CA VAL A 114 -5.56 -16.28 -1.55
C VAL A 114 -6.53 -16.80 -0.48
N LEU A 115 -7.19 -15.90 0.25
CA LEU A 115 -8.15 -16.24 1.29
C LEU A 115 -9.43 -16.89 0.73
N GLU A 116 -9.96 -16.38 -0.38
CA GLU A 116 -11.15 -16.94 -1.02
C GLU A 116 -10.93 -18.38 -1.52
N ARG A 117 -9.72 -18.70 -2.01
CA ARG A 117 -9.35 -20.08 -2.40
C ARG A 117 -9.40 -21.06 -1.23
N LYS A 118 -9.29 -20.57 0.00
CA LYS A 118 -9.34 -21.37 1.24
C LYS A 118 -10.69 -21.26 1.94
N GLY A 119 -11.68 -20.62 1.31
CA GLY A 119 -13.05 -20.48 1.82
C GLY A 119 -13.29 -19.28 2.74
N HIS A 120 -12.31 -18.38 2.87
CA HIS A 120 -12.43 -17.18 3.69
C HIS A 120 -12.90 -16.00 2.83
N PHE A 121 -14.16 -15.60 3.02
CA PHE A 121 -14.77 -14.49 2.29
C PHE A 121 -14.77 -13.20 3.12
N SER A 122 -14.98 -12.07 2.44
CA SER A 122 -15.11 -10.76 3.08
C SER A 122 -13.83 -10.26 3.77
N PHE A 123 -12.67 -10.66 3.28
CA PHE A 123 -11.37 -10.12 3.67
C PHE A 123 -10.80 -9.21 2.58
N GLY A 124 -10.17 -8.11 3.01
CA GLY A 124 -9.46 -7.17 2.15
C GLY A 124 -7.95 -7.18 2.44
N TYR A 125 -7.32 -6.01 2.37
CA TYR A 125 -5.94 -5.83 2.79
C TYR A 125 -5.79 -6.04 4.32
N PRO A 126 -4.76 -6.77 4.81
CA PRO A 126 -4.53 -6.94 6.24
C PRO A 126 -4.24 -5.62 6.96
N SER A 127 -4.71 -5.48 8.20
CA SER A 127 -4.39 -4.31 9.05
C SER A 127 -2.88 -4.22 9.33
N ARG A 128 -2.22 -5.38 9.44
CA ARG A 128 -0.77 -5.50 9.64
C ARG A 128 -0.28 -6.79 9.02
N ILE A 129 0.93 -6.75 8.46
CA ILE A 129 1.63 -7.92 7.93
C ILE A 129 2.96 -8.02 8.67
N GLU A 130 3.21 -9.16 9.29
CA GLU A 130 4.51 -9.47 9.90
C GLU A 130 5.20 -10.52 9.04
N VAL A 131 6.44 -10.24 8.63
CA VAL A 131 7.19 -11.11 7.72
C VAL A 131 8.40 -11.65 8.45
N ASN A 132 8.52 -12.96 8.47
CA ASN A 132 9.64 -13.71 9.03
C ASN A 132 10.16 -14.70 7.98
N PHE A 133 11.39 -15.19 8.18
CA PHE A 133 12.00 -16.22 7.34
C PHE A 133 12.50 -17.35 8.24
N GLU A 134 12.03 -18.57 8.02
CA GLU A 134 12.43 -19.76 8.77
C GLU A 134 12.73 -20.89 7.78
N ASP A 135 13.89 -21.55 7.94
CA ASP A 135 14.33 -22.66 7.08
C ASP A 135 14.27 -22.42 5.56
N GLY A 136 14.37 -21.15 5.13
CA GLY A 136 14.30 -20.74 3.73
C GLY A 136 12.89 -20.40 3.23
N ASP A 137 11.87 -20.66 4.03
CA ASP A 137 10.49 -20.30 3.75
C ASP A 137 10.19 -18.87 4.20
N LYS A 138 9.41 -18.15 3.40
CA LYS A 138 8.85 -16.85 3.77
C LYS A 138 7.54 -17.07 4.51
N ILE A 139 7.49 -16.67 5.78
CA ILE A 139 6.30 -16.75 6.62
C ILE A 139 5.73 -15.35 6.83
N GLU A 140 4.48 -15.15 6.44
CA GLU A 140 3.74 -13.91 6.65
C GLU A 140 2.57 -14.15 7.60
N ASN A 141 2.45 -13.31 8.63
CA ASN A 141 1.27 -13.25 9.48
C ASN A 141 0.38 -12.09 9.01
N TRP A 142 -0.75 -12.41 8.40
CA TRP A 142 -1.74 -11.43 7.91
C TRP A 142 -2.77 -11.17 9.01
N ILE A 143 -2.63 -10.03 9.70
CA ILE A 143 -3.42 -9.69 10.88
C ILE A 143 -4.60 -8.82 10.47
N TYR A 144 -5.82 -9.28 10.75
CA TYR A 144 -7.08 -8.58 10.53
C TYR A 144 -7.69 -8.17 11.87
N GLN A 145 -7.31 -7.01 12.38
CA GLN A 145 -7.69 -6.55 13.73
C GLN A 145 -9.21 -6.43 13.91
N GLU A 146 -9.93 -5.99 12.88
CA GLU A 146 -11.39 -5.82 12.92
C GLU A 146 -12.15 -7.15 13.02
N LYS A 147 -11.51 -8.26 12.66
CA LYS A 147 -12.09 -9.61 12.64
C LYS A 147 -11.43 -10.55 13.66
N ASP A 148 -10.51 -10.02 14.47
CA ASP A 148 -9.75 -10.74 15.49
C ASP A 148 -9.09 -12.05 15.03
N ILE A 149 -8.63 -12.06 13.78
CA ILE A 149 -8.05 -13.24 13.11
C ILE A 149 -6.71 -12.91 12.48
N THR A 150 -5.79 -13.86 12.58
CA THR A 150 -4.49 -13.83 11.91
C THR A 150 -4.37 -15.06 11.02
N PHE A 151 -4.08 -14.86 9.74
CA PHE A 151 -3.72 -15.95 8.83
C PHE A 151 -2.21 -16.12 8.78
N ILE A 152 -1.76 -17.37 8.84
CA ILE A 152 -0.36 -17.75 8.66
C ILE A 152 -0.20 -18.18 7.21
N VAL A 153 0.65 -17.45 6.49
CA VAL A 153 0.88 -17.66 5.07
C VAL A 153 2.32 -18.04 4.85
N ILE A 154 2.56 -19.22 4.28
CA ILE A 154 3.89 -19.74 4.00
C ILE A 154 4.06 -19.76 2.48
N ASN A 155 5.06 -19.04 1.98
CA ASN A 155 5.35 -18.91 0.54
C ASN A 155 4.12 -18.53 -0.31
N GLY A 156 3.20 -17.75 0.24
CA GLY A 156 1.98 -17.28 -0.44
C GLY A 156 0.75 -18.19 -0.30
N GLU A 157 0.86 -19.31 0.42
CA GLU A 157 -0.27 -20.20 0.72
C GLU A 157 -0.70 -20.08 2.17
N VAL A 158 -2.01 -20.02 2.42
CA VAL A 158 -2.56 -19.99 3.79
C VAL A 158 -2.50 -21.39 4.37
N GLU A 159 -1.71 -21.56 5.42
CA GLU A 159 -1.45 -22.84 6.09
C GLU A 159 -2.17 -22.95 7.45
N GLY A 160 -2.61 -21.83 8.02
CA GLY A 160 -3.36 -21.86 9.26
C GLY A 160 -3.99 -20.52 9.63
N GLU A 161 -4.83 -20.57 10.66
CA GLU A 161 -5.47 -19.41 11.27
C GLU A 161 -5.25 -19.43 12.79
N LYS A 162 -5.11 -18.24 13.37
CA LYS A 162 -5.07 -18.01 14.81
C LYS A 162 -6.09 -16.93 15.14
N GLU A 163 -7.11 -17.29 15.90
CA GLU A 163 -7.89 -16.30 16.64
C GLU A 163 -7.01 -15.71 17.76
N LYS A 164 -7.19 -14.45 18.08
CA LYS A 164 -6.46 -13.84 19.20
C LYS A 164 -6.89 -14.59 20.47
N GLU A 165 -5.94 -15.18 21.21
CA GLU A 165 -6.27 -15.67 22.55
C GLU A 165 -6.84 -14.49 23.35
N PRO A 166 -7.98 -14.65 24.05
CA PRO A 166 -8.49 -13.59 24.91
C PRO A 166 -7.36 -13.23 25.86
N GLU A 167 -6.99 -11.96 25.90
CA GLU A 167 -5.94 -11.46 26.79
C GLU A 167 -6.25 -12.00 28.20
N ARG A 168 -5.54 -13.06 28.62
CA ARG A 168 -5.52 -13.47 30.02
C ARG A 168 -4.88 -12.31 30.74
N SER A 169 -5.74 -11.42 31.20
CA SER A 169 -5.42 -10.37 32.15
C SER A 169 -4.51 -11.01 33.19
N LYS A 170 -3.25 -10.57 33.21
CA LYS A 170 -2.31 -10.85 34.28
C LYS A 170 -2.84 -10.16 35.54
N ILE A 171 -3.90 -10.71 36.12
CA ILE A 171 -4.21 -10.48 37.51
C ILE A 171 -3.49 -11.60 38.23
N GLU A 172 -2.31 -11.27 38.73
CA GLU A 172 -1.57 -12.07 39.70
C GLU A 172 -2.56 -12.55 40.76
N ILE A 173 -2.77 -13.86 40.79
CA ILE A 173 -3.33 -14.54 41.95
C ILE A 173 -2.30 -14.28 43.05
N LYS A 174 -2.59 -13.34 43.95
CA LYS A 174 -1.91 -13.25 45.25
C LYS A 174 -2.04 -14.63 45.89
N ALA A 175 -0.97 -15.41 45.82
CA ALA A 175 -0.84 -16.61 46.62
C ALA A 175 -0.91 -16.17 48.08
N GLU A 176 -1.93 -16.67 48.78
CA GLU A 176 -2.07 -16.57 50.22
C GLU A 176 -0.76 -17.03 50.88
N GLU A 177 -0.13 -16.13 51.64
CA GLU A 177 0.89 -16.50 52.62
C GLU A 177 0.29 -17.50 53.60
N SER A 178 0.54 -18.78 53.36
CA SER A 178 0.28 -19.86 54.29
C SER A 178 1.49 -19.98 55.22
N ILE A 179 1.24 -19.64 56.47
CA ILE A 179 2.11 -19.67 57.65
C ILE A 179 2.74 -21.06 57.83
N PRO A 180 4.05 -21.20 58.12
CA PRO A 180 4.58 -22.41 58.72
C PRO A 180 4.50 -22.34 60.25
N GLU A 181 3.80 -23.30 60.85
CA GLU A 181 3.79 -23.58 62.28
C GLU A 181 5.21 -23.91 62.80
N GLU A 182 5.73 -23.11 63.73
CA GLU A 182 6.85 -23.51 64.57
C GLU A 182 6.35 -24.53 65.61
N LYS A 183 6.82 -25.78 65.49
CA LYS A 183 6.68 -26.78 66.55
C LYS A 183 7.67 -26.48 67.68
N PRO A 184 7.25 -26.55 68.95
CA PRO A 184 8.16 -26.38 70.08
C PRO A 184 8.90 -27.67 70.39
N GLN A 185 10.18 -27.57 70.81
CA GLN A 185 10.84 -28.44 71.83
C GLN A 185 12.37 -28.23 71.85
N PRO A 186 13.07 -28.57 72.94
CA PRO A 186 12.65 -28.76 74.35
C PRO A 186 13.27 -27.74 75.33
#